data_AF-A0A7V8JNA3-F1
#
_entry.id   AF-A0A7V8JNA3-F1
#
_cell.length_a   1.000
_cell.length_b   1.000
_cell.length_c   1.000
_cell.angle_alpha   90.00
_cell.angle_beta   90.00
_cell.angle_gamma   90.00
#
_symmetry.space_group_name_H-M   'P 1'
#
loop_
_entity.id
_entity.type
_entity.pdbx_description
1 polymer ?
#
loop_
_entity_poly.entity_id
_entity_poly.type
_entity_poly.pdbx_seq_one_letter_code
_entity_poly.pdbx_strand_id
1 'polypeptide(L)'
;MSSPRIMVGVSGGVDSSVAAWRLVQQGEAVAGLFMQNWADDGSGDCRAEDDRRDAVAVCGLLGIPFHFRDFSSEYWQGVFEHFLAEYAAGRTPNPDVLCNREVKFKHFLDAARELGAERIATGHYARVAKRGNQWLLLRGADRSKDQSYFLHQLGQAQLAATLFPIGDLEKSDLRRIARDVSLPTHAKKDSTGICFIGERDFREFLGRYLPARSGEIRDPGGALIAEHPGVFYFTLGQREGLNIGGVRGRPAAPWYVVGKDVASNVLYVDQDRESPWMLSDQLRSETAHWIAGAPPARRFECTAQTRYRQPDEPCTVSVLDDGSVHVRFARPQRAVTPGQSLVLYDNEICLGGAVIAATDTPLEQRLRTTPSPFEVTAA
;
A
#
# COMPACT_ATOMS: atom_id res chain seq x y z
N MET A 1 -32.11 3.20 21.18
CA MET A 1 -31.35 3.85 20.08
C MET A 1 -31.51 2.96 18.87
N SER A 2 -31.82 3.51 17.69
CA SER A 2 -31.91 2.68 16.47
C SER A 2 -30.55 2.06 16.16
N SER A 3 -30.51 0.80 15.72
CA SER A 3 -29.27 0.17 15.26
C SER A 3 -28.59 1.04 14.20
N PRO A 4 -27.25 1.20 14.25
CA PRO A 4 -26.55 2.01 13.26
C PRO A 4 -26.67 1.34 11.89
N ARG A 5 -26.97 2.11 10.84
CA ARG A 5 -26.95 1.62 9.46
C ARG A 5 -25.53 1.62 8.89
N ILE A 6 -24.70 2.56 9.34
CA ILE A 6 -23.32 2.76 8.87
C ILE A 6 -22.36 2.71 10.05
N MET A 7 -21.34 1.86 9.95
CA MET A 7 -20.22 1.83 10.91
C MET A 7 -19.01 2.57 10.33
N VAL A 8 -18.54 3.62 10.99
CA VAL A 8 -17.36 4.38 10.55
C VAL A 8 -16.12 3.87 11.27
N GLY A 9 -15.08 3.49 10.53
CA GLY A 9 -13.78 3.21 11.11
C GLY A 9 -13.14 4.51 11.63
N VAL A 10 -13.15 4.71 12.95
CA VAL A 10 -12.60 5.91 13.61
C VAL A 10 -11.22 5.62 14.15
N SER A 11 -10.19 6.06 13.42
CA SER A 11 -8.78 5.77 13.75
C SER A 11 -8.14 6.72 14.77
N GLY A 12 -8.89 7.74 15.22
CA GLY A 12 -8.33 8.88 15.95
C GLY A 12 -7.63 9.90 15.06
N GLY A 13 -7.60 9.71 13.74
CA GLY A 13 -7.10 10.67 12.76
C GLY A 13 -8.19 11.59 12.20
N VAL A 14 -7.78 12.78 11.72
CA VAL A 14 -8.69 13.82 11.19
C VAL A 14 -9.57 13.34 10.04
N ASP A 15 -9.05 12.47 9.18
CA ASP A 15 -9.75 12.00 7.98
C ASP A 15 -10.99 11.17 8.35
N SER A 16 -10.82 10.23 9.28
CA SER A 16 -11.95 9.47 9.82
C SER A 16 -12.92 10.33 10.64
N SER A 17 -12.43 11.38 11.32
CA SER A 17 -13.30 12.29 12.08
C SER A 17 -14.21 13.11 11.17
N VAL A 18 -13.67 13.66 10.07
CA VAL A 18 -14.46 14.41 9.08
C VAL A 18 -15.39 13.47 8.31
N ALA A 19 -14.96 12.24 8.01
CA ALA A 19 -15.81 11.23 7.40
C ALA A 19 -17.05 10.92 8.27
N ALA A 20 -16.84 10.70 9.58
CA ALA A 20 -17.94 10.49 10.53
C ALA A 20 -18.86 11.72 10.61
N TRP A 21 -18.28 12.92 10.73
CA TRP A 21 -19.03 14.17 10.78
C TRP A 21 -19.92 14.37 9.55
N ARG A 22 -19.40 14.16 8.33
CA ARG A 22 -20.20 14.32 7.09
C ARG A 22 -21.41 13.39 7.06
N LEU A 23 -21.26 12.14 7.49
CA LEU A 23 -22.37 11.19 7.53
C LEU A 23 -23.42 11.60 8.57
N VAL A 24 -22.99 12.10 9.73
CA VAL A 24 -23.90 12.66 10.75
C VAL A 24 -24.66 13.87 10.20
N GLN A 25 -24.00 14.78 9.49
CA GLN A 25 -24.66 15.94 8.86
C GLN A 25 -25.65 15.55 7.76
N GLN A 26 -25.45 14.41 7.11
CA GLN A 26 -26.39 13.86 6.12
C GLN A 26 -27.61 13.18 6.77
N GLY A 27 -27.68 13.13 8.10
CA GLY A 27 -28.78 12.50 8.83
C GLY A 27 -28.71 10.97 8.83
N GLU A 28 -27.56 10.37 8.52
CA GLU A 28 -27.39 8.92 8.54
C GLU A 28 -27.30 8.38 9.98
N ALA A 29 -27.79 7.16 10.18
CA ALA A 29 -27.65 6.45 11.45
C ALA A 29 -26.24 5.85 11.56
N VAL A 30 -25.36 6.52 12.29
CA VAL A 30 -23.92 6.24 12.34
C VAL A 30 -23.48 5.77 13.73
N ALA A 31 -22.56 4.81 13.77
CA ALA A 31 -21.72 4.51 14.92
C ALA A 31 -20.25 4.49 14.52
N GLY A 32 -19.35 4.76 15.47
CA GLY A 32 -17.91 4.65 15.27
C GLY A 32 -17.35 3.33 15.81
N LEU A 33 -16.40 2.73 15.11
CA LEU A 33 -15.61 1.59 15.57
C LEU A 33 -14.12 1.89 15.48
N PHE A 34 -13.43 1.80 16.62
CA PHE A 34 -11.97 1.83 16.70
C PHE A 34 -11.40 0.42 16.60
N MET A 35 -10.38 0.25 15.75
CA MET A 35 -9.71 -1.02 15.50
C MET A 35 -8.30 -0.98 16.07
N GLN A 36 -8.01 -1.87 17.02
CA GLN A 36 -6.64 -2.13 17.46
C GLN A 36 -6.10 -3.32 16.68
N ASN A 37 -5.18 -3.08 15.75
CA ASN A 37 -4.65 -4.13 14.86
C ASN A 37 -3.22 -4.52 15.19
N TRP A 38 -2.64 -3.95 16.23
CA TRP A 38 -1.29 -4.27 16.68
C TRP A 38 -1.28 -4.29 18.20
N ALA A 39 -0.82 -5.42 18.76
CA ALA A 39 -0.57 -5.51 20.19
C ALA A 39 0.78 -4.83 20.48
N ASP A 40 0.85 -4.06 21.57
CA ASP A 40 2.10 -3.43 21.98
C ASP A 40 3.16 -4.53 22.24
N ASP A 41 4.28 -4.43 21.54
CA ASP A 41 5.44 -5.30 21.67
C ASP A 41 6.46 -4.75 22.70
N GLY A 42 6.05 -3.77 23.50
CA GLY A 42 6.84 -3.19 24.60
C GLY A 42 7.94 -2.24 24.12
N SER A 43 7.80 -1.69 22.91
CA SER A 43 8.93 -1.10 22.19
C SER A 43 8.74 0.34 21.71
N GLY A 44 7.69 1.01 22.16
CA GLY A 44 7.44 2.42 21.82
C GLY A 44 6.37 3.06 22.70
N ASP A 45 6.19 4.36 22.52
CA ASP A 45 5.09 5.10 23.16
C ASP A 45 3.74 4.51 22.75
N CYS A 46 2.81 4.45 23.71
CA CYS A 46 1.47 3.88 23.55
C CYS A 46 0.55 4.77 22.69
N ARG A 47 0.91 4.96 21.41
CA ARG A 47 0.18 5.77 20.43
C ARG A 47 -1.26 5.29 20.21
N ALA A 48 -1.48 3.98 20.27
CA ALA A 48 -2.80 3.38 20.08
C ALA A 48 -3.82 3.85 21.13
N GLU A 49 -3.38 4.05 22.37
CA GLU A 49 -4.27 4.53 23.44
C GLU A 49 -4.64 6.00 23.24
N ASP A 50 -3.70 6.84 22.79
CA ASP A 50 -3.98 8.24 22.46
C ASP A 50 -4.90 8.36 21.23
N ASP A 51 -4.66 7.54 20.20
CA ASP A 51 -5.55 7.43 19.03
C ASP A 51 -6.97 7.00 19.45
N ARG A 52 -7.09 6.06 20.39
CA ARG A 52 -8.38 5.60 20.93
C ARG A 52 -9.08 6.71 21.71
N ARG A 53 -8.36 7.47 22.53
CA ARG A 53 -8.92 8.63 23.27
C ARG A 53 -9.45 9.69 22.31
N ASP A 54 -8.71 9.99 21.25
CA ASP A 54 -9.16 10.93 20.20
C ASP A 54 -10.42 10.42 19.49
N ALA A 55 -10.47 9.12 19.18
CA ALA A 55 -11.65 8.51 18.56
C ALA A 55 -12.89 8.58 19.49
N VAL A 56 -12.72 8.32 20.79
CA VAL A 56 -13.79 8.48 21.79
C VAL A 56 -14.25 9.93 21.88
N ALA A 57 -13.32 10.89 21.92
CA ALA A 57 -13.64 12.32 21.99
C ALA A 57 -14.43 12.78 20.75
N VAL A 58 -14.05 12.33 19.56
CA VAL A 58 -14.77 12.61 18.31
C VAL A 58 -16.16 12.02 18.34
N CYS A 59 -16.33 10.75 18.70
CA CYS A 59 -17.65 10.13 18.77
C CYS A 59 -18.55 10.80 19.81
N GLY A 60 -17.99 11.18 20.96
CA GLY A 60 -18.70 11.93 22.00
C GLY A 60 -19.18 13.31 21.52
N LEU A 61 -18.33 14.06 20.82
CA LEU A 61 -18.69 15.36 20.23
C LEU A 61 -19.80 15.21 19.17
N LEU A 62 -19.76 14.15 18.36
CA LEU A 62 -20.75 13.88 17.31
C LEU A 62 -22.04 13.23 17.85
N GLY A 63 -22.08 12.83 19.13
CA GLY A 63 -23.22 12.17 19.73
C GLY A 63 -23.51 10.77 19.15
N ILE A 64 -22.49 10.07 18.64
CA ILE A 64 -22.64 8.74 18.03
C ILE A 64 -22.09 7.63 18.96
N PRO A 65 -22.67 6.40 18.92
CA PRO A 65 -22.14 5.27 19.67
C PRO A 65 -20.69 4.96 19.27
N PHE A 66 -19.90 4.50 20.25
CA PHE A 66 -18.51 4.10 20.06
C PHE A 66 -18.33 2.62 20.38
N HIS A 67 -17.67 1.90 19.48
CA HIS A 67 -17.30 0.50 19.62
C HIS A 67 -15.78 0.33 19.52
N PHE A 68 -15.30 -0.74 20.12
CA PHE A 68 -13.90 -1.15 20.07
C PHE A 68 -13.81 -2.62 19.68
N ARG A 69 -12.86 -2.93 18.79
CA ARG A 69 -12.48 -4.30 18.43
C ARG A 69 -10.96 -4.40 18.34
N ASP A 70 -10.44 -5.50 18.87
CA ASP A 70 -9.06 -5.92 18.69
C ASP A 70 -9.01 -6.91 17.53
N PHE A 71 -8.24 -6.59 16.51
CA PHE A 71 -7.93 -7.44 15.35
C PHE A 71 -6.44 -7.71 15.22
N SER A 72 -5.68 -7.64 16.32
CA SER A 72 -4.23 -7.86 16.32
C SER A 72 -3.85 -9.27 15.85
N SER A 73 -4.66 -10.27 16.19
CA SER A 73 -4.43 -11.66 15.76
C SER A 73 -4.66 -11.83 14.26
N GLU A 74 -5.74 -11.24 13.74
CA GLU A 74 -6.10 -11.25 12.32
C GLU A 74 -5.08 -10.47 11.48
N TYR A 75 -4.60 -9.33 11.99
CA TYR A 75 -3.54 -8.58 11.35
C TYR A 75 -2.23 -9.37 11.32
N TRP A 76 -1.86 -10.01 12.42
CA TRP A 76 -0.65 -10.83 12.47
C TRP A 76 -0.67 -11.93 11.40
N GLN A 77 -1.73 -12.74 11.40
CA GLN A 77 -1.87 -13.90 10.50
C GLN A 77 -2.12 -13.48 9.05
N GLY A 78 -2.99 -12.50 8.82
CA GLY A 78 -3.42 -12.10 7.47
C GLY A 78 -2.51 -11.10 6.77
N VAL A 79 -1.67 -10.38 7.51
CA VAL A 79 -0.83 -9.30 6.98
C VAL A 79 0.63 -9.49 7.34
N PHE A 80 0.94 -9.62 8.63
CA PHE A 80 2.32 -9.51 9.11
C PHE A 80 3.19 -10.74 8.79
N GLU A 81 2.63 -11.95 8.91
CA GLU A 81 3.36 -13.17 8.54
C GLU A 81 3.75 -13.18 7.06
N HIS A 82 2.82 -12.81 6.18
CA HIS A 82 3.11 -12.67 4.75
C HIS A 82 4.16 -11.59 4.51
N PHE A 83 4.04 -10.42 5.17
CA PHE A 83 5.02 -9.36 5.09
C PHE A 83 6.44 -9.84 5.42
N LEU A 84 6.61 -10.61 6.50
CA LEU A 84 7.91 -11.17 6.88
C LEU A 84 8.43 -12.19 5.85
N ALA A 85 7.55 -13.07 5.35
CA ALA A 85 7.90 -14.06 4.33
C ALA A 85 8.39 -13.39 3.04
N GLU A 86 7.73 -12.32 2.60
CA GLU A 86 8.11 -11.55 1.41
C GLU A 86 9.48 -10.89 1.57
N TYR A 87 9.75 -10.29 2.73
CA TYR A 87 11.08 -9.74 3.01
C TYR A 87 12.14 -10.83 3.04
N ALA A 88 11.87 -11.98 3.68
CA ALA A 88 12.80 -13.11 3.72
C ALA A 88 13.11 -13.66 2.31
N ALA A 89 12.16 -13.56 1.38
CA ALA A 89 12.34 -13.89 -0.04
C ALA A 89 13.04 -12.78 -0.86
N GLY A 90 13.44 -11.67 -0.24
CA GLY A 90 14.10 -10.55 -0.91
C GLY A 90 13.16 -9.60 -1.66
N ARG A 91 11.84 -9.81 -1.55
CA ARG A 91 10.82 -8.94 -2.16
C ARG A 91 10.55 -7.73 -1.27
N THR A 92 9.80 -6.76 -1.76
CA THR A 92 9.37 -5.60 -0.97
C THR A 92 7.84 -5.54 -0.96
N PRO A 93 7.17 -6.12 0.06
CA PRO A 93 5.71 -6.18 0.14
C PRO A 93 5.08 -4.81 0.42
N ASN A 94 3.77 -4.71 0.19
CA ASN A 94 2.95 -3.58 0.62
C ASN A 94 1.93 -4.04 1.70
N PRO A 95 2.24 -3.87 3.01
CA PRO A 95 1.36 -4.33 4.08
C PRO A 95 0.04 -3.56 4.14
N ASP A 96 -0.01 -2.31 3.66
CA ASP A 96 -1.23 -1.49 3.72
C ASP A 96 -2.32 -2.00 2.76
N VAL A 97 -1.92 -2.53 1.60
CA VAL A 97 -2.84 -3.20 0.65
C VAL A 97 -3.49 -4.41 1.32
N LEU A 98 -2.69 -5.25 1.97
CA LEU A 98 -3.17 -6.44 2.67
C LEU A 98 -4.01 -6.09 3.88
N CYS A 99 -3.63 -5.07 4.64
CA CYS A 99 -4.40 -4.59 5.77
C CYS A 99 -5.80 -4.10 5.35
N ASN A 100 -5.90 -3.42 4.20
CA ASN A 100 -7.20 -3.09 3.64
C ASN A 100 -7.98 -4.36 3.28
N ARG A 101 -7.39 -5.28 2.49
CA ARG A 101 -8.08 -6.49 2.05
C ARG A 101 -8.56 -7.38 3.20
N GLU A 102 -7.67 -7.70 4.14
CA GLU A 102 -7.92 -8.67 5.20
C GLU A 102 -8.60 -8.05 6.43
N VAL A 103 -8.18 -6.86 6.84
CA VAL A 103 -8.67 -6.27 8.11
C VAL A 103 -9.79 -5.27 7.84
N LYS A 104 -9.51 -4.17 7.14
CA LYS A 104 -10.47 -3.04 7.05
C LYS A 104 -11.70 -3.33 6.20
N PHE A 105 -11.63 -4.22 5.21
CA PHE A 105 -12.78 -4.48 4.32
C PHE A 105 -13.29 -5.93 4.40
N LYS A 106 -12.80 -6.69 5.38
CA LYS A 106 -13.27 -8.04 5.71
C LYS A 106 -13.61 -8.12 7.20
N HIS A 107 -12.64 -8.20 8.11
CA HIS A 107 -12.93 -8.31 9.54
C HIS A 107 -13.70 -7.12 10.11
N PHE A 108 -13.39 -5.89 9.70
CA PHE A 108 -14.17 -4.72 10.09
C PHE A 108 -15.61 -4.76 9.53
N LEU A 109 -15.78 -5.17 8.27
CA LEU A 109 -17.10 -5.29 7.65
C LEU A 109 -17.95 -6.34 8.35
N ASP A 110 -17.37 -7.49 8.71
CA ASP A 110 -18.05 -8.56 9.42
C ASP A 110 -18.45 -8.12 10.84
N ALA A 111 -17.53 -7.49 11.59
CA ALA A 111 -17.84 -6.93 12.91
C ALA A 111 -18.90 -5.81 12.85
N ALA A 112 -18.90 -5.00 11.80
CA ALA A 112 -19.94 -3.98 11.58
C ALA A 112 -21.33 -4.63 11.40
N ARG A 113 -21.41 -5.73 10.64
CA ARG A 113 -22.65 -6.49 10.43
C ARG A 113 -23.16 -7.15 11.71
N GLU A 114 -22.26 -7.71 12.53
CA GLU A 114 -22.61 -8.25 13.85
C GLU A 114 -23.23 -7.19 14.77
N LEU A 115 -22.79 -5.93 14.64
CA LEU A 115 -23.33 -4.78 15.35
C LEU A 115 -24.57 -4.16 14.68
N GLY A 116 -25.07 -4.79 13.61
CA GLY A 116 -26.30 -4.41 12.91
C GLY A 116 -26.14 -3.39 11.78
N ALA A 117 -24.91 -3.02 11.40
CA ALA A 117 -24.66 -2.11 10.29
C ALA A 117 -24.74 -2.82 8.93
N GLU A 118 -25.34 -2.12 7.96
CA GLU A 118 -25.44 -2.59 6.57
C GLU A 118 -24.19 -2.24 5.75
N ARG A 119 -23.55 -1.12 6.12
CA ARG A 119 -22.40 -0.56 5.40
C ARG A 119 -21.31 -0.10 6.37
N ILE A 120 -20.09 -0.05 5.87
CA ILE A 120 -18.96 0.59 6.53
C ILE A 120 -18.58 1.89 5.82
N ALA A 121 -17.94 2.78 6.56
CA ALA A 121 -17.32 3.98 6.02
C ALA A 121 -15.90 4.14 6.55
N THR A 122 -15.02 4.69 5.71
CA THR A 122 -13.63 4.94 6.09
C THR A 122 -13.19 6.33 5.64
N GLY A 123 -12.17 6.88 6.31
CA GLY A 123 -11.52 8.13 5.91
C GLY A 123 -10.51 7.95 4.77
N HIS A 124 -10.79 7.08 3.78
CA HIS A 124 -9.92 6.96 2.61
C HIS A 124 -10.26 8.01 1.55
N TYR A 125 -9.24 8.57 0.91
CA TYR A 125 -9.33 9.45 -0.25
C TYR A 125 -9.53 8.61 -1.52
N ALA A 126 -10.70 8.01 -1.64
CA ALA A 126 -11.13 7.29 -2.83
C ALA A 126 -12.63 7.54 -3.03
N ARG A 127 -13.14 7.27 -4.22
CA ARG A 127 -14.58 7.40 -4.51
C ARG A 127 -15.14 6.04 -4.90
N VAL A 128 -16.42 5.85 -4.64
CA VAL A 128 -17.16 4.67 -5.10
C VAL A 128 -18.36 5.14 -5.91
N ALA A 129 -18.57 4.52 -7.06
CA ALA A 129 -19.71 4.82 -7.92
C ALA A 129 -20.38 3.53 -8.37
N LYS A 130 -21.69 3.60 -8.68
CA LYS A 130 -22.42 2.49 -9.27
C LYS A 130 -22.74 2.82 -10.72
N ARG A 131 -22.37 1.94 -11.65
CA ARG A 131 -22.71 2.04 -13.08
C ARG A 131 -23.43 0.76 -13.50
N GLY A 132 -24.74 0.85 -13.75
CA GLY A 132 -25.58 -0.32 -13.95
C GLY A 132 -25.54 -1.23 -12.72
N ASN A 133 -25.15 -2.50 -12.91
CA ASN A 133 -25.04 -3.48 -11.83
C ASN A 133 -23.62 -3.60 -11.23
N GLN A 134 -22.68 -2.76 -11.66
CA GLN A 134 -21.29 -2.81 -11.20
C GLN A 134 -20.94 -1.62 -10.32
N TRP A 135 -20.15 -1.90 -9.28
CA TRP A 135 -19.49 -0.90 -8.44
C TRP A 135 -18.09 -0.62 -8.99
N LEU A 136 -17.75 0.66 -9.08
CA LEU A 136 -16.48 1.18 -9.54
C LEU A 136 -15.73 1.77 -8.37
N LEU A 137 -14.46 1.39 -8.22
CA LEU A 137 -13.52 2.14 -7.39
C LEU A 137 -12.94 3.25 -8.24
N LEU A 138 -13.11 4.48 -7.78
CA LEU A 138 -12.62 5.68 -8.42
C LEU A 138 -11.53 6.31 -7.56
N ARG A 139 -10.61 7.00 -8.21
CA ARG A 139 -9.57 7.78 -7.54
C ARG A 139 -10.16 8.88 -6.67
N GLY A 140 -9.46 9.27 -5.61
CA GLY A 140 -9.78 10.49 -4.86
C GLY A 140 -9.71 11.74 -5.74
N ALA A 141 -10.51 12.76 -5.45
CA ALA A 141 -10.47 14.05 -6.13
C ALA A 141 -9.11 14.74 -5.94
N ASP A 142 -8.60 14.74 -4.71
CA ASP A 142 -7.23 15.13 -4.39
C ASP A 142 -6.24 14.06 -4.89
N ARG A 143 -5.65 14.28 -6.06
CA ARG A 143 -4.69 13.35 -6.67
C ARG A 143 -3.41 13.15 -5.85
N SER A 144 -3.06 14.07 -4.96
CA SER A 144 -1.88 13.94 -4.10
C SER A 144 -2.12 13.04 -2.87
N LYS A 145 -3.39 12.83 -2.55
CA LYS A 145 -3.86 11.99 -1.44
C LYS A 145 -4.65 10.77 -1.88
N ASP A 146 -4.96 10.62 -3.16
CA ASP A 146 -5.67 9.48 -3.75
C ASP A 146 -5.15 8.14 -3.21
N GLN A 147 -6.04 7.38 -2.56
CA GLN A 147 -5.73 6.11 -1.91
C GLN A 147 -6.27 4.90 -2.66
N SER A 148 -6.80 5.05 -3.88
CA SER A 148 -7.27 3.91 -4.69
C SER A 148 -6.19 2.84 -4.90
N TYR A 149 -4.92 3.24 -4.93
CA TYR A 149 -3.78 2.33 -5.02
C TYR A 149 -3.80 1.26 -3.92
N PHE A 150 -4.11 1.64 -2.68
CA PHE A 150 -4.15 0.71 -1.55
C PHE A 150 -5.45 -0.10 -1.48
N LEU A 151 -6.43 0.23 -2.31
CA LEU A 151 -7.78 -0.35 -2.32
C LEU A 151 -8.02 -1.22 -3.57
N HIS A 152 -7.00 -1.42 -4.41
CA HIS A 152 -7.14 -2.14 -5.68
C HIS A 152 -7.56 -3.60 -5.55
N GLN A 153 -7.45 -4.20 -4.35
CA GLN A 153 -7.86 -5.58 -4.05
C GLN A 153 -9.29 -5.69 -3.52
N LEU A 154 -10.07 -4.60 -3.50
CA LEU A 154 -11.48 -4.66 -3.17
C LEU A 154 -12.31 -5.22 -4.34
N GLY A 155 -13.29 -6.06 -4.03
CA GLY A 155 -14.23 -6.62 -4.99
C GLY A 155 -15.61 -5.95 -4.93
N GLN A 156 -16.52 -6.40 -5.78
CA GLN A 156 -17.89 -5.88 -5.88
C GLN A 156 -18.64 -5.92 -4.54
N ALA A 157 -18.51 -6.99 -3.77
CA ALA A 157 -19.18 -7.15 -2.49
C ALA A 157 -18.68 -6.16 -1.44
N GLN A 158 -17.36 -5.94 -1.34
CA GLN A 158 -16.80 -4.95 -0.43
C GLN A 158 -17.19 -3.53 -0.83
N LEU A 159 -17.09 -3.18 -2.12
CA LEU A 159 -17.45 -1.84 -2.61
C LEU A 159 -18.94 -1.53 -2.42
N ALA A 160 -19.82 -2.52 -2.61
CA ALA A 160 -21.26 -2.36 -2.38
C ALA A 160 -21.61 -1.97 -0.94
N ALA A 161 -20.80 -2.44 0.01
CA ALA A 161 -21.00 -2.21 1.45
C ALA A 161 -20.12 -1.08 2.00
N THR A 162 -19.42 -0.32 1.15
CA THR A 162 -18.43 0.67 1.58
C THR A 162 -18.78 2.08 1.13
N LEU A 163 -18.54 3.05 2.01
CA LEU A 163 -18.61 4.48 1.72
C LEU A 163 -17.24 5.13 1.94
N PHE A 164 -16.92 6.11 1.10
CA PHE A 164 -15.76 6.98 1.23
C PHE A 164 -16.21 8.44 1.32
N PRO A 165 -16.64 8.91 2.50
CA PRO A 165 -17.33 10.20 2.61
C PRO A 165 -16.45 11.41 2.35
N ILE A 166 -15.13 11.25 2.15
CA ILE A 166 -14.17 12.34 1.94
C ILE A 166 -13.50 12.28 0.57
N GLY A 167 -13.89 11.32 -0.29
CA GLY A 167 -13.22 11.07 -1.56
C GLY A 167 -13.30 12.22 -2.57
N ASP A 168 -14.24 13.13 -2.39
CA ASP A 168 -14.48 14.34 -3.17
C ASP A 168 -13.78 15.59 -2.61
N LEU A 169 -13.08 15.49 -1.47
CA LEU A 169 -12.46 16.63 -0.81
C LEU A 169 -10.96 16.73 -1.09
N GLU A 170 -10.50 17.97 -1.25
CA GLU A 170 -9.09 18.33 -1.09
C GLU A 170 -8.67 18.23 0.38
N LYS A 171 -7.44 17.77 0.66
CA LYS A 171 -6.96 17.66 2.05
C LYS A 171 -7.00 18.99 2.80
N SER A 172 -6.72 20.09 2.11
CA SER A 172 -6.75 21.44 2.66
C SER A 172 -8.16 21.82 3.12
N ASP A 173 -9.18 21.50 2.32
CA ASP A 173 -10.59 21.73 2.67
C ASP A 173 -11.03 20.82 3.82
N LEU A 174 -10.63 19.55 3.81
CA LEU A 174 -10.92 18.63 4.92
C LEU A 174 -10.35 19.17 6.25
N ARG A 175 -9.12 19.69 6.23
CA ARG A 175 -8.50 20.32 7.41
C ARG A 175 -9.22 21.59 7.85
N ARG A 176 -9.72 22.39 6.90
CA ARG A 176 -10.53 23.58 7.20
C ARG A 176 -11.84 23.19 7.87
N ILE A 177 -12.59 22.24 7.30
CA ILE A 177 -13.82 21.70 7.89
C ILE A 177 -13.57 21.22 9.32
N ALA A 178 -12.51 20.43 9.55
CA ALA A 178 -12.20 19.92 10.87
C ALA A 178 -11.97 21.02 11.91
N ARG A 179 -11.34 22.14 11.52
CA ARG A 179 -11.17 23.31 12.39
C ARG A 179 -12.48 24.05 12.62
N ASP A 180 -13.24 24.30 11.56
CA ASP A 180 -14.49 25.08 11.61
C ASP A 180 -15.53 24.39 12.52
N VAL A 181 -15.57 23.06 12.50
CA VAL A 181 -16.48 22.27 13.34
C VAL A 181 -15.85 21.84 14.68
N SER A 182 -14.68 22.40 15.00
CA SER A 182 -13.98 22.18 16.28
C SER A 182 -13.74 20.70 16.62
N LEU A 183 -13.41 19.87 15.62
CA LEU A 183 -13.04 18.47 15.87
C LEU A 183 -11.74 18.43 16.68
N PRO A 184 -11.64 17.60 17.75
CA PRO A 184 -10.43 17.49 18.56
C PRO A 184 -9.17 17.16 17.72
N THR A 185 -9.36 16.36 16.66
CA THR A 185 -8.31 15.88 15.76
C THR A 185 -7.87 16.89 14.69
N HIS A 186 -8.43 18.12 14.66
CA HIS A 186 -8.21 19.11 13.60
C HIS A 186 -6.72 19.41 13.28
N ALA A 187 -5.87 19.43 14.30
CA ALA A 187 -4.45 19.77 14.24
C ALA A 187 -3.54 18.52 14.29
N LYS A 188 -4.11 17.33 14.44
CA LYS A 188 -3.35 16.08 14.53
C LYS A 188 -2.66 15.77 13.20
N LYS A 189 -1.37 15.48 13.20
CA LYS A 189 -0.63 15.17 11.96
C LYS A 189 -1.19 13.92 11.27
N ASP A 190 -1.01 13.85 9.95
CA ASP A 190 -1.36 12.63 9.20
C ASP A 190 -0.48 11.48 9.71
N SER A 191 -1.04 10.28 9.86
CA SER A 191 -0.26 9.10 10.20
C SER A 191 0.74 8.80 9.07
N THR A 192 2.01 8.62 9.41
CA THR A 192 3.02 8.08 8.51
C THR A 192 3.54 6.73 9.02
N GLY A 193 4.25 5.98 8.17
CA GLY A 193 4.68 4.62 8.48
C GLY A 193 3.66 3.54 8.08
N ILE A 194 3.94 2.30 8.49
CA ILE A 194 3.07 1.14 8.20
C ILE A 194 1.79 1.25 9.02
N CYS A 195 0.64 0.99 8.40
CA CYS A 195 -0.65 1.10 9.06
C CYS A 195 -0.65 0.29 10.38
N PHE A 196 -1.12 0.91 11.47
CA PHE A 196 -1.24 0.34 12.82
C PHE A 196 0.06 0.06 13.60
N ILE A 197 1.22 -0.05 12.94
CA ILE A 197 2.54 -0.20 13.60
C ILE A 197 3.13 1.18 13.97
N GLY A 198 2.81 2.22 13.18
CA GLY A 198 3.18 3.61 13.44
C GLY A 198 4.55 4.01 12.88
N GLU A 199 5.04 5.18 13.33
CA GLU A 199 6.36 5.70 12.97
C GLU A 199 7.42 5.05 13.85
N ARG A 200 8.20 4.13 13.27
CA ARG A 200 9.31 3.44 13.94
C ARG A 200 10.51 3.40 13.00
N ASP A 201 11.72 3.24 13.54
CA ASP A 201 12.86 2.87 12.69
C ASP A 201 12.58 1.51 12.07
N PHE A 202 12.42 1.50 10.75
CA PHE A 202 12.00 0.31 10.02
C PHE A 202 13.04 -0.82 10.10
N ARG A 203 14.33 -0.48 10.20
CA ARG A 203 15.41 -1.48 10.27
C ARG A 203 15.42 -2.14 11.64
N GLU A 204 15.32 -1.35 12.70
CA GLU A 204 15.23 -1.87 14.06
C GLU A 204 14.00 -2.77 14.22
N PHE A 205 12.85 -2.31 13.72
CA PHE A 205 11.61 -3.07 13.75
C PHE A 205 11.74 -4.42 13.03
N LEU A 206 12.20 -4.41 11.77
CA LEU A 206 12.32 -5.64 10.99
C LEU A 206 13.40 -6.59 11.55
N GLY A 207 14.47 -6.05 12.13
CA GLY A 207 15.55 -6.81 12.75
C GLY A 207 15.15 -7.66 13.96
N ARG A 208 13.97 -7.42 14.55
CA ARG A 208 13.40 -8.27 15.61
C ARG A 208 12.82 -9.58 15.08
N TYR A 209 12.44 -9.60 13.81
CA TYR A 209 11.74 -10.72 13.19
C TYR A 209 12.60 -11.45 12.16
N LEU A 210 13.47 -10.72 11.46
CA LEU A 210 14.38 -11.28 10.48
C LEU A 210 15.83 -11.10 10.94
N PRO A 211 16.65 -12.17 10.95
CA PRO A 211 18.03 -12.06 11.36
C PRO A 211 18.82 -11.21 10.36
N ALA A 212 19.29 -10.06 10.82
CA ALA A 212 20.18 -9.20 10.06
C ALA A 212 21.56 -9.87 9.95
N ARG A 213 22.08 -9.99 8.73
CA ARG A 213 23.47 -10.42 8.50
C ARG A 213 24.19 -9.40 7.64
N SER A 214 25.33 -8.92 8.13
CA SER A 214 26.18 -8.03 7.34
C SER A 214 26.57 -8.70 6.03
N GLY A 215 26.61 -7.94 4.95
CA GLY A 215 26.91 -8.42 3.62
C GLY A 215 27.56 -7.35 2.77
N GLU A 216 28.01 -7.72 1.58
CA GLU A 216 28.76 -6.84 0.71
C GLU A 216 27.84 -5.97 -0.15
N ILE A 217 28.24 -4.71 -0.33
CA ILE A 217 27.70 -3.83 -1.36
C ILE A 217 28.68 -3.83 -2.54
N ARG A 218 28.21 -4.24 -3.72
CA ARG A 218 29.00 -4.27 -4.95
C ARG A 218 28.40 -3.40 -6.04
N ASP A 219 29.19 -3.02 -7.03
CA ASP A 219 28.65 -2.46 -8.28
C ASP A 219 28.25 -3.57 -9.27
N PRO A 220 27.57 -3.26 -10.39
CA PRO A 220 27.21 -4.26 -11.38
C PRO A 220 28.41 -4.94 -12.09
N GLY A 221 29.61 -4.36 -11.98
CA GLY A 221 30.87 -4.95 -12.44
C GLY A 221 31.48 -5.93 -11.42
N GLY A 222 30.91 -6.04 -10.22
CA GLY A 222 31.37 -6.91 -9.14
C GLY A 222 32.41 -6.28 -8.20
N ALA A 223 32.75 -5.00 -8.38
CA ALA A 223 33.70 -4.31 -7.50
C ALA A 223 33.06 -4.06 -6.12
N LEU A 224 33.80 -4.35 -5.06
CA LEU A 224 33.39 -4.05 -3.69
C LEU A 224 33.34 -2.53 -3.47
N ILE A 225 32.20 -2.05 -2.97
CA ILE A 225 31.94 -0.62 -2.72
C ILE A 225 31.89 -0.34 -1.21
N ALA A 226 31.18 -1.17 -0.45
CA ALA A 226 30.97 -1.00 0.99
C ALA A 226 30.37 -2.29 1.59
N GLU A 227 29.91 -2.21 2.84
CA GLU A 227 29.13 -3.27 3.51
C GLU A 227 27.74 -2.73 3.90
N HIS A 228 26.77 -3.63 4.01
CA HIS A 228 25.41 -3.34 4.43
C HIS A 228 25.04 -4.13 5.70
N PRO A 229 24.14 -3.63 6.56
CA PRO A 229 23.74 -4.34 7.79
C PRO A 229 22.80 -5.53 7.54
N GLY A 230 22.23 -5.65 6.34
CA GLY A 230 21.35 -6.76 5.94
C GLY A 230 20.64 -6.47 4.63
N VAL A 231 20.65 -7.42 3.68
CA VAL A 231 20.14 -7.21 2.32
C VAL A 231 18.64 -6.91 2.28
N PHE A 232 17.88 -7.42 3.27
CA PHE A 232 16.43 -7.25 3.39
C PHE A 232 15.99 -5.81 3.70
N TYR A 233 16.89 -4.97 4.22
CA TYR A 233 16.57 -3.58 4.57
C TYR A 233 16.55 -2.62 3.38
N PHE A 234 16.80 -3.15 2.19
CA PHE A 234 16.96 -2.34 0.98
C PHE A 234 15.90 -2.68 -0.06
N THR A 235 15.46 -1.66 -0.76
CA THR A 235 14.51 -1.74 -1.88
C THR A 235 15.18 -1.20 -3.14
N LEU A 236 14.80 -1.75 -4.30
CA LEU A 236 15.31 -1.27 -5.59
C LEU A 236 15.06 0.24 -5.74
N GLY A 237 16.04 0.95 -6.26
CA GLY A 237 16.00 2.40 -6.44
C GLY A 237 16.21 3.24 -5.17
N GLN A 238 16.37 2.62 -3.99
CA GLN A 238 16.65 3.31 -2.73
C GLN A 238 18.00 4.02 -2.75
N ARG A 239 18.02 5.26 -2.26
CA ARG A 239 19.24 6.07 -2.09
C ARG A 239 19.71 6.12 -0.64
N GLU A 240 18.77 6.24 0.29
CA GLU A 240 19.05 6.55 1.68
C GLU A 240 19.39 5.29 2.48
N GLY A 241 20.19 5.45 3.53
CA GLY A 241 20.56 4.35 4.43
C GLY A 241 21.66 3.42 3.92
N LEU A 242 22.21 3.67 2.72
CA LEU A 242 23.37 2.94 2.19
C LEU A 242 24.67 3.24 2.93
N ASN A 243 24.79 4.43 3.55
CA ASN A 243 25.97 4.86 4.31
C ASN A 243 27.30 4.76 3.53
N ILE A 244 27.25 4.91 2.20
CA ILE A 244 28.43 4.88 1.34
C ILE A 244 29.04 6.28 1.28
N GLY A 245 30.27 6.42 1.78
CA GLY A 245 31.07 7.65 1.71
C GLY A 245 31.77 7.84 0.37
N GLY A 246 32.79 8.71 0.32
CA GLY A 246 33.61 8.90 -0.88
C GLY A 246 34.37 7.63 -1.24
N VAL A 247 34.09 7.06 -2.42
CA VAL A 247 34.75 5.85 -2.94
C VAL A 247 35.85 6.27 -3.91
N ARG A 248 37.09 5.79 -3.69
CA ARG A 248 38.23 6.14 -4.54
C ARG A 248 37.97 5.73 -6.00
N GLY A 249 38.17 6.66 -6.93
CA GLY A 249 37.96 6.42 -8.36
C GLY A 249 36.50 6.49 -8.81
N ARG A 250 35.57 6.91 -7.93
CA ARG A 250 34.17 7.14 -8.26
C ARG A 250 33.81 8.63 -8.11
N PRO A 251 32.91 9.16 -8.96
CA PRO A 251 32.35 10.49 -8.78
C PRO A 251 31.75 10.72 -7.39
N ALA A 252 31.74 11.98 -6.94
CA ALA A 252 30.98 12.40 -5.76
C ALA A 252 29.48 12.51 -6.08
N ALA A 253 28.87 11.37 -6.41
CA ALA A 253 27.47 11.23 -6.79
C ALA A 253 26.75 10.27 -5.84
N PRO A 254 25.43 10.42 -5.64
CA PRO A 254 24.64 9.51 -4.82
C PRO A 254 24.68 8.08 -5.38
N TRP A 255 24.55 7.09 -4.51
CA TRP A 255 24.38 5.69 -4.88
C TRP A 255 22.91 5.29 -4.79
N TYR A 256 22.49 4.39 -5.67
CA TYR A 256 21.16 3.82 -5.71
C TYR A 256 21.26 2.30 -5.72
N VAL A 257 20.38 1.63 -4.99
CA VAL A 257 20.22 0.17 -5.08
C VAL A 257 19.72 -0.19 -6.47
N VAL A 258 20.48 -1.01 -7.19
CA VAL A 258 20.10 -1.53 -8.52
C VAL A 258 19.80 -3.02 -8.52
N GLY A 259 19.97 -3.67 -7.36
CA GLY A 259 19.23 -4.87 -7.01
C GLY A 259 19.88 -5.69 -5.91
N LYS A 260 19.40 -6.91 -5.73
CA LYS A 260 19.62 -7.71 -4.53
C LYS A 260 19.85 -9.17 -4.90
N ASP A 261 20.92 -9.75 -4.38
CA ASP A 261 21.12 -11.19 -4.34
C ASP A 261 21.01 -11.64 -2.88
N VAL A 262 19.84 -12.14 -2.52
CA VAL A 262 19.57 -12.62 -1.16
C VAL A 262 20.33 -13.91 -0.86
N ALA A 263 20.48 -14.80 -1.84
CA ALA A 263 21.14 -16.09 -1.64
C ALA A 263 22.62 -15.90 -1.29
N SER A 264 23.29 -14.97 -1.99
CA SER A 264 24.70 -14.63 -1.72
C SER A 264 24.87 -13.51 -0.68
N ASN A 265 23.78 -12.92 -0.17
CA ASN A 265 23.78 -11.75 0.72
C ASN A 265 24.60 -10.57 0.16
N VAL A 266 24.34 -10.21 -1.11
CA VAL A 266 24.99 -9.10 -1.83
C VAL A 266 23.97 -8.06 -2.27
N LEU A 267 24.25 -6.80 -2.00
CA LEU A 267 23.50 -5.64 -2.49
C LEU A 267 24.24 -5.00 -3.67
N TYR A 268 23.54 -4.74 -4.77
CA TYR A 268 24.13 -4.08 -5.93
C TYR A 268 23.73 -2.61 -5.99
N VAL A 269 24.70 -1.73 -6.28
CA VAL A 269 24.50 -0.27 -6.35
C VAL A 269 25.14 0.38 -7.57
N ASP A 270 24.54 1.46 -8.06
CA ASP A 270 25.05 2.29 -9.16
C ASP A 270 24.86 3.77 -8.83
N GLN A 271 25.67 4.65 -9.41
CA GLN A 271 25.57 6.09 -9.22
C GLN A 271 24.67 6.76 -10.27
N ASP A 272 24.39 6.08 -11.38
CA ASP A 272 23.45 6.59 -12.37
C ASP A 272 22.01 6.44 -11.88
N ARG A 273 21.28 7.57 -11.84
CA ARG A 273 19.87 7.59 -11.47
C ARG A 273 19.01 6.83 -12.49
N GLU A 274 19.38 6.89 -13.76
CA GLU A 274 18.72 6.24 -14.90
C GLU A 274 19.49 4.99 -15.34
N SER A 275 20.25 4.39 -14.41
CA SER A 275 21.01 3.17 -14.63
C SER A 275 20.17 2.11 -15.35
N PRO A 276 20.66 1.51 -16.45
CA PRO A 276 19.97 0.43 -17.15
C PRO A 276 19.64 -0.76 -16.26
N TRP A 277 20.36 -0.92 -15.14
CA TRP A 277 20.12 -1.95 -14.12
C TRP A 277 18.83 -1.73 -13.31
N MET A 278 18.27 -0.52 -13.35
CA MET A 278 17.01 -0.16 -12.69
C MET A 278 15.85 0.07 -13.65
N LEU A 279 16.08 0.08 -14.97
CA LEU A 279 15.04 0.36 -15.95
C LEU A 279 14.39 -0.94 -16.43
N SER A 280 13.05 -0.94 -16.46
CA SER A 280 12.24 -2.05 -16.94
C SER A 280 11.28 -1.59 -18.03
N ASP A 281 11.27 -2.27 -19.17
CA ASP A 281 10.27 -2.03 -20.22
C ASP A 281 8.99 -2.82 -19.96
N GLN A 282 9.07 -3.88 -19.15
CA GLN A 282 7.97 -4.79 -18.91
C GLN A 282 8.05 -5.48 -17.54
N LEU A 283 6.90 -5.94 -17.09
CA LEU A 283 6.79 -6.75 -15.88
C LEU A 283 5.78 -7.90 -16.05
N ARG A 284 5.94 -8.92 -15.21
CA ARG A 284 4.97 -10.00 -15.00
C ARG A 284 4.46 -9.92 -13.57
N SER A 285 3.17 -10.16 -13.40
CA SER A 285 2.56 -10.19 -12.08
C SER A 285 2.28 -11.61 -11.60
N GLU A 286 1.88 -11.74 -10.34
CA GLU A 286 1.08 -12.86 -9.86
C GLU A 286 -0.36 -12.76 -10.41
N THR A 287 -1.26 -13.66 -10.03
CA THR A 287 -2.68 -13.60 -10.47
C THR A 287 -3.30 -12.23 -10.13
N ALA A 288 -3.91 -11.60 -11.13
CA ALA A 288 -4.49 -10.28 -10.98
C ALA A 288 -5.88 -10.34 -10.35
N HIS A 289 -6.12 -9.40 -9.43
CA HIS A 289 -7.45 -9.11 -8.90
C HIS A 289 -8.12 -8.02 -9.74
N TRP A 290 -9.35 -8.28 -10.18
CA TRP A 290 -10.16 -7.32 -10.92
C TRP A 290 -11.34 -6.86 -10.10
N ILE A 291 -11.50 -5.55 -9.94
CA ILE A 291 -12.60 -4.98 -9.15
C ILE A 291 -13.94 -5.38 -9.76
N ALA A 292 -14.05 -5.38 -11.10
CA ALA A 292 -15.24 -5.81 -11.83
C ALA A 292 -15.46 -7.34 -11.86
N GLY A 293 -14.53 -8.13 -11.31
CA GLY A 293 -14.54 -9.59 -11.32
C GLY A 293 -13.90 -10.22 -12.56
N ALA A 294 -13.61 -9.45 -13.61
CA ALA A 294 -12.95 -9.89 -14.81
C ALA A 294 -12.15 -8.73 -15.46
N PRO A 295 -11.11 -9.03 -16.25
CA PRO A 295 -10.42 -8.01 -17.04
C PRO A 295 -11.34 -7.43 -18.13
N PRO A 296 -11.10 -6.18 -18.59
CA PRO A 296 -11.91 -5.57 -19.65
C PRO A 296 -11.74 -6.28 -21.01
N ALA A 297 -10.56 -6.86 -21.26
CA ALA A 297 -10.26 -7.67 -22.44
C ALA A 297 -9.02 -8.53 -22.19
N ARG A 298 -8.74 -9.50 -23.07
CA ARG A 298 -7.48 -10.28 -23.03
C ARG A 298 -6.25 -9.41 -23.27
N ARG A 299 -6.40 -8.32 -24.04
CA ARG A 299 -5.36 -7.31 -24.26
C ARG A 299 -6.01 -5.93 -24.32
N PHE A 300 -5.44 -4.96 -23.62
CA PHE A 300 -5.97 -3.59 -23.56
C PHE A 300 -4.89 -2.56 -23.20
N GLU A 301 -5.17 -1.29 -23.47
CA GLU A 301 -4.33 -0.16 -23.09
C GLU A 301 -4.92 0.54 -21.88
N CYS A 302 -4.06 0.95 -20.95
CA CYS A 302 -4.44 1.67 -19.75
C CYS A 302 -3.23 2.40 -19.17
N THR A 303 -3.36 2.91 -17.95
CA THR A 303 -2.22 3.41 -17.16
C THR A 303 -1.94 2.51 -15.97
N ALA A 304 -0.68 2.46 -15.55
CA ALA A 304 -0.23 1.66 -14.42
C ALA A 304 0.52 2.50 -13.39
N GLN A 305 0.38 2.15 -12.12
CA GLN A 305 1.25 2.57 -11.04
C GLN A 305 1.96 1.33 -10.49
N THR A 306 3.29 1.41 -10.31
CA THR A 306 4.09 0.31 -9.72
C THR A 306 4.55 0.63 -8.29
N ARG A 307 4.25 1.86 -7.84
CA ARG A 307 4.45 2.34 -6.48
C ARG A 307 3.45 3.45 -6.19
N TYR A 308 3.09 3.60 -4.92
CA TYR A 308 2.22 4.70 -4.48
C TYR A 308 2.86 6.07 -4.80
N ARG A 309 2.03 7.03 -5.26
CA ARG A 309 2.43 8.38 -5.69
C ARG A 309 3.38 8.44 -6.90
N GLN A 310 3.53 7.35 -7.65
CA GLN A 310 4.05 7.44 -9.00
C GLN A 310 3.04 8.17 -9.91
N PRO A 311 3.51 8.97 -10.88
CA PRO A 311 2.71 9.33 -12.04
C PRO A 311 2.10 8.09 -12.71
N ASP A 312 1.01 8.31 -13.44
CA ASP A 312 0.35 7.25 -14.20
C ASP A 312 1.15 6.95 -15.47
N GLU A 313 1.58 5.70 -15.63
CA GLU A 313 2.45 5.30 -16.75
C GLU A 313 1.64 4.58 -17.83
N PRO A 314 1.56 5.10 -19.06
CA PRO A 314 0.87 4.43 -20.14
C PRO A 314 1.46 3.04 -20.43
N CYS A 315 0.60 2.04 -20.57
CA CYS A 315 1.03 0.66 -20.79
C CYS A 315 0.00 -0.15 -21.60
N THR A 316 0.48 -1.25 -22.16
CA THR A 316 -0.37 -2.31 -22.73
C THR A 316 -0.34 -3.51 -21.79
N VAL A 317 -1.52 -4.02 -21.45
CA VAL A 317 -1.69 -5.19 -20.59
C VAL A 317 -2.16 -6.37 -21.42
N SER A 318 -1.54 -7.53 -21.22
CA SER A 318 -2.00 -8.83 -21.75
C SER A 318 -2.30 -9.77 -20.58
N VAL A 319 -3.53 -10.26 -20.51
CA VAL A 319 -3.97 -11.24 -19.50
C VAL A 319 -3.63 -12.64 -19.99
N LEU A 320 -2.98 -13.42 -19.14
CA LEU A 320 -2.55 -14.79 -19.44
C LEU A 320 -3.59 -15.81 -18.98
N ASP A 321 -3.42 -17.06 -19.43
CA ASP A 321 -4.35 -18.14 -19.12
C ASP A 321 -4.34 -18.55 -17.63
N ASP A 322 -3.26 -18.26 -16.88
CA ASP A 322 -3.16 -18.45 -15.43
C ASP A 322 -3.74 -17.27 -14.60
N GLY A 323 -4.30 -16.26 -15.28
CA GLY A 323 -4.88 -15.06 -14.67
C GLY A 323 -3.86 -14.01 -14.23
N SER A 324 -2.56 -14.24 -14.40
CA SER A 324 -1.56 -13.19 -14.25
C SER A 324 -1.57 -12.23 -15.44
N VAL A 325 -0.86 -11.10 -15.30
CA VAL A 325 -0.73 -10.12 -16.38
C VAL A 325 0.72 -9.90 -16.77
N HIS A 326 0.91 -9.73 -18.08
CA HIS A 326 2.12 -9.16 -18.66
C HIS A 326 1.83 -7.71 -19.03
N VAL A 327 2.64 -6.79 -18.49
CA VAL A 327 2.51 -5.36 -18.73
C VAL A 327 3.74 -4.88 -19.47
N ARG A 328 3.53 -4.18 -20.59
CA ARG A 328 4.58 -3.48 -21.33
C ARG A 328 4.34 -1.98 -21.25
N PHE A 329 5.30 -1.24 -20.71
CA PHE A 329 5.20 0.20 -20.58
C PHE A 329 5.49 0.88 -21.92
N ALA A 330 4.92 2.08 -22.12
CA ALA A 330 5.22 2.90 -23.28
C ALA A 330 6.65 3.49 -23.24
N ARG A 331 7.24 3.57 -22.04
CA ARG A 331 8.61 4.03 -21.76
C ARG A 331 9.20 3.21 -20.62
N PRO A 332 10.53 2.98 -20.58
CA PRO A 332 11.18 2.28 -19.49
C PRO A 332 10.85 2.89 -18.14
N GLN A 333 10.56 2.05 -17.16
CA GLN A 333 10.16 2.43 -15.82
C GLN A 333 11.27 2.16 -14.83
N ARG A 334 11.54 3.16 -13.98
CA ARG A 334 12.62 3.07 -12.99
C ARG A 334 12.16 2.32 -11.75
N ALA A 335 12.98 1.35 -11.33
CA ALA A 335 12.89 0.63 -10.06
C ALA A 335 11.54 -0.07 -9.83
N VAL A 336 10.99 -0.67 -10.89
CA VAL A 336 9.86 -1.60 -10.77
C VAL A 336 10.31 -2.75 -9.86
N THR A 337 9.60 -2.97 -8.75
CA THR A 337 10.11 -3.80 -7.66
C THR A 337 9.20 -5.01 -7.40
N PRO A 338 9.71 -6.26 -7.51
CA PRO A 338 8.96 -7.44 -7.11
C PRO A 338 8.47 -7.39 -5.65
N GLY A 339 7.23 -7.81 -5.42
CA GLY A 339 6.51 -7.70 -4.14
C GLY A 339 5.69 -6.40 -3.99
N GLN A 340 6.00 -5.34 -4.74
CA GLN A 340 5.13 -4.15 -4.78
C GLN A 340 3.88 -4.43 -5.61
N SER A 341 2.89 -3.56 -5.48
CA SER A 341 1.65 -3.66 -6.24
C SER A 341 1.76 -2.98 -7.60
N LEU A 342 1.34 -3.69 -8.64
CA LEU A 342 0.89 -3.12 -9.90
C LEU A 342 -0.58 -2.73 -9.72
N VAL A 343 -0.94 -1.48 -9.99
CA VAL A 343 -2.35 -1.04 -10.01
C VAL A 343 -2.67 -0.43 -11.36
N LEU A 344 -3.76 -0.89 -11.97
CA LEU A 344 -4.17 -0.54 -13.33
C LEU A 344 -5.38 0.39 -13.32
N TYR A 345 -5.34 1.41 -14.17
CA TYR A 345 -6.36 2.45 -14.23
C TYR A 345 -6.78 2.79 -15.65
N ASP A 346 -8.09 2.91 -15.83
CA ASP A 346 -8.71 3.59 -16.96
C ASP A 346 -9.18 4.96 -16.49
N ASN A 347 -8.36 5.98 -16.76
CA ASN A 347 -8.57 7.34 -16.27
C ASN A 347 -8.73 7.38 -14.73
N GLU A 348 -9.93 7.72 -14.24
CA GLU A 348 -10.25 7.75 -12.82
C GLU A 348 -10.65 6.40 -12.24
N ILE A 349 -10.92 5.39 -13.08
CA ILE A 349 -11.40 4.07 -12.67
C ILE A 349 -10.21 3.19 -12.34
N CYS A 350 -10.14 2.71 -11.10
CA CYS A 350 -9.24 1.62 -10.73
C CYS A 350 -9.83 0.31 -11.27
N LEU A 351 -9.10 -0.35 -12.18
CA LEU A 351 -9.52 -1.61 -12.78
C LEU A 351 -9.24 -2.79 -11.84
N GLY A 352 -8.18 -2.67 -11.04
CA GLY A 352 -7.67 -3.70 -10.17
C GLY A 352 -6.15 -3.66 -10.12
N GLY A 353 -5.54 -4.78 -9.76
CA GLY A 353 -4.09 -4.86 -9.66
C GLY A 353 -3.60 -6.23 -9.22
N ALA A 354 -2.29 -6.34 -9.07
CA ALA A 354 -1.61 -7.58 -8.77
C ALA A 354 -0.30 -7.30 -8.04
N VAL A 355 0.29 -8.33 -7.42
CA VAL A 355 1.66 -8.26 -6.93
C VAL A 355 2.61 -8.41 -8.12
N ILE A 356 3.62 -7.55 -8.20
CA ILE A 356 4.67 -7.66 -9.22
C ILE A 356 5.52 -8.88 -8.87
N ALA A 357 5.56 -9.86 -9.77
CA ALA A 357 6.34 -11.07 -9.58
C ALA A 357 7.75 -10.92 -10.15
N ALA A 358 7.86 -10.24 -11.30
CA ALA A 358 9.09 -10.22 -12.08
C ALA A 358 9.21 -8.99 -12.98
N THR A 359 10.45 -8.54 -13.21
CA THR A 359 10.80 -7.51 -14.20
C THR A 359 11.89 -7.97 -15.14
N ASP A 360 12.06 -7.26 -16.25
CA ASP A 360 13.13 -7.47 -17.23
C ASP A 360 14.44 -6.73 -16.91
N THR A 361 14.59 -6.18 -15.69
CA THR A 361 15.87 -5.57 -15.30
C THR A 361 17.04 -6.57 -15.45
N PRO A 362 18.20 -6.14 -16.00
CA PRO A 362 19.29 -7.07 -16.30
C PRO A 362 19.80 -7.87 -15.10
N LEU A 363 19.83 -7.26 -13.90
CA LEU A 363 20.30 -7.96 -12.71
C LEU A 363 19.30 -9.01 -12.24
N GLU A 364 18.00 -8.70 -12.25
CA GLU A 364 16.97 -9.68 -11.92
C GLU A 364 17.05 -10.88 -12.87
N GLN A 365 17.22 -10.64 -14.17
CA GLN A 365 17.40 -11.71 -15.15
C GLN A 365 18.65 -12.57 -14.90
N ARG A 366 19.77 -11.97 -14.48
CA ARG A 366 21.02 -12.70 -14.19
C ARG A 366 20.94 -13.57 -12.93
N LEU A 367 20.21 -13.09 -11.92
CA LEU A 367 20.11 -13.77 -10.62
C LEU A 367 18.98 -14.82 -10.58
N ARG A 368 18.15 -14.90 -11.62
CA ARG A 368 17.10 -15.92 -11.72
C ARG A 368 17.71 -17.32 -11.75
N THR A 369 17.10 -18.21 -10.97
CA THR A 369 17.35 -19.65 -11.01
C THR A 369 16.40 -20.39 -11.95
N THR A 370 15.38 -19.69 -12.47
CA THR A 370 14.36 -20.20 -13.39
C THR A 370 14.44 -19.49 -14.74
N PRO A 371 13.97 -20.11 -15.85
CA PRO A 371 13.93 -19.47 -17.17
C PRO A 371 13.23 -18.11 -17.14
N SER A 372 13.65 -17.20 -18.02
CA SER A 372 13.08 -15.85 -18.07
C SER A 372 11.59 -15.91 -18.40
N PRO A 373 10.70 -15.28 -17.61
CA PRO A 373 9.29 -15.21 -17.97
C PRO A 373 9.03 -14.29 -19.17
N PHE A 374 10.07 -13.62 -19.71
CA PHE A 374 9.99 -12.74 -20.87
C PHE A 374 10.56 -13.38 -22.14
N GLU A 375 11.10 -14.60 -22.06
CA GLU A 375 11.42 -15.37 -23.25
C GLU A 375 10.11 -15.76 -23.94
N VAL A 376 9.99 -15.38 -25.20
CA VAL A 376 8.93 -15.89 -26.07
C VAL A 376 9.26 -17.38 -26.27
N THR A 377 8.41 -18.28 -25.78
CA THR A 377 8.43 -19.65 -26.32
C THR A 377 8.08 -19.51 -27.79
N ALA A 378 9.12 -19.52 -28.64
CA ALA A 378 8.96 -19.79 -30.05
C ALA A 378 8.31 -21.17 -30.12
N ALA A 379 7.04 -21.18 -30.51
CA ALA A 379 6.32 -22.41 -30.86
C ALA A 379 6.97 -23.02 -32.10
#